data_AF-A0A4R2FBI7-F1
#
_entry.id   AF-A0A4R2FBI7-F1
#
_cell.length_a   1.000
_cell.length_b   1.000
_cell.length_c   1.000
_cell.angle_alpha   90.00
_cell.angle_beta   90.00
_cell.angle_gamma   90.00
#
_symmetry.space_group_name_H-M   'P 1'
#
loop_
_entity.id
_entity.type
_entity.pdbx_description
1 polymer ?
#
loop_
_entity_poly.entity_id
_entity_poly.type
_entity_poly.pdbx_seq_one_letter_code
_entity_poly.pdbx_strand_id
1 'polypeptide(L)'
;MIVALEQVNQQIAEAFKEIQPVLTDNLDEAEKLVQTLQDLLLQRQKLLRQWLPTTVDEDRQELLQQQRLTQDYERHMMVFRKHYGDTLVAKKRNERKLDLYKTLDAQR
;
A
#
# COMPACT_ATOMS: atom_id res chain seq x y z
N MET A 1 17.92 13.31 -10.94
CA MET A 1 17.59 12.76 -9.60
C MET A 1 16.15 13.13 -9.21
N ILE A 2 15.79 14.41 -9.27
CA ILE A 2 14.42 14.91 -9.01
C ILE A 2 13.38 14.26 -9.95
N VAL A 3 13.63 14.25 -11.26
CA VAL A 3 12.72 13.57 -12.24
C VAL A 3 12.45 12.10 -11.90
N ALA A 4 13.47 11.38 -11.43
CA ALA A 4 13.31 9.97 -11.04
C ALA A 4 12.50 9.83 -9.74
N LEU A 5 12.62 10.78 -8.80
CA LEU A 5 11.85 10.81 -7.56
C LEU A 5 10.38 11.14 -7.84
N GLU A 6 10.11 12.10 -8.72
CA GLU A 6 8.76 12.43 -9.18
C GLU A 6 8.07 11.24 -9.85
N GLN A 7 8.79 10.54 -10.74
CA GLN A 7 8.26 9.35 -11.41
C GLN A 7 7.90 8.25 -10.41
N VAL A 8 8.77 7.97 -9.43
CA VAL A 8 8.47 6.99 -8.38
C VAL A 8 7.30 7.44 -7.51
N ASN A 9 7.19 8.72 -7.18
CA ASN A 9 6.05 9.27 -6.44
C ASN A 9 4.72 9.09 -7.20
N GLN A 10 4.74 9.27 -8.53
CA GLN A 10 3.58 9.02 -9.37
C GLN A 10 3.19 7.54 -9.39
N GLN A 11 4.17 6.65 -9.56
CA GLN A 11 3.94 5.20 -9.54
C GLN A 11 3.39 4.73 -8.19
N ILE A 12 3.87 5.30 -7.07
CA ILE A 12 3.32 5.03 -5.74
C ILE A 12 1.85 5.46 -5.68
N ALA A 13 1.53 6.66 -6.17
CA ALA A 13 0.15 7.16 -6.16
C ALA A 13 -0.78 6.30 -7.04
N GLU A 14 -0.29 5.80 -8.17
CA GLU A 14 -1.02 4.86 -9.04
C GLU A 14 -1.23 3.51 -8.35
N ALA A 15 -0.19 2.92 -7.73
CA ALA A 15 -0.30 1.68 -6.99
C ALA A 15 -1.33 1.78 -5.84
N PHE A 16 -1.39 2.90 -5.12
CA PHE A 16 -2.43 3.13 -4.11
C PHE A 16 -3.85 3.10 -4.70
N LYS A 17 -4.05 3.68 -5.89
CA LYS A 17 -5.35 3.68 -6.58
C LYS A 17 -5.76 2.28 -7.06
N GLU A 18 -4.80 1.47 -7.47
CA GLU A 18 -5.05 0.10 -7.94
C GLU A 18 -5.33 -0.87 -6.78
N ILE A 19 -4.63 -0.73 -5.66
CA ILE A 19 -4.77 -1.62 -4.50
C ILE A 19 -6.15 -1.46 -3.84
N GLN A 20 -6.66 -0.23 -3.73
CA GLN A 20 -7.87 0.07 -2.99
C GLN A 20 -9.13 -0.70 -3.46
N PRO A 21 -9.46 -0.79 -4.76
CA PRO A 21 -10.59 -1.58 -5.24
C PRO A 21 -10.36 -3.10 -5.11
N VAL A 22 -9.13 -3.58 -5.29
CA VAL A 22 -8.80 -5.01 -5.34
C VAL A 22 -8.84 -5.66 -3.94
N LEU A 23 -8.58 -4.88 -2.89
CA LEU A 23 -8.47 -5.36 -1.50
C LEU A 23 -9.72 -6.09 -0.96
N THR A 24 -10.91 -5.76 -1.46
CA THR A 24 -12.17 -6.36 -0.97
C THR A 24 -12.51 -7.65 -1.72
N ASP A 25 -12.17 -7.71 -3.00
CA ASP A 25 -12.68 -8.75 -3.92
C ASP A 25 -11.62 -9.81 -4.25
N ASN A 26 -10.33 -9.45 -4.28
CA ASN A 26 -9.24 -10.35 -4.65
C ASN A 26 -7.99 -10.11 -3.78
N LEU A 27 -8.02 -10.66 -2.56
CA LEU A 27 -6.96 -10.48 -1.57
C LEU A 27 -5.57 -10.90 -2.08
N ASP A 28 -5.48 -12.00 -2.84
CA ASP A 28 -4.20 -12.53 -3.35
C ASP A 28 -3.57 -11.58 -4.39
N GLU A 29 -4.39 -10.91 -5.20
CA GLU A 29 -3.92 -9.88 -6.13
C GLU A 29 -3.53 -8.60 -5.39
N ALA A 30 -4.30 -8.20 -4.37
CA ALA A 30 -3.96 -7.05 -3.53
C ALA A 30 -2.61 -7.25 -2.83
N GLU A 31 -2.30 -8.46 -2.33
CA GLU A 31 -0.99 -8.77 -1.72
C GLU A 31 0.17 -8.61 -2.72
N LYS A 32 0.00 -9.01 -3.98
CA LYS A 32 1.02 -8.82 -5.04
C LYS A 32 1.23 -7.34 -5.35
N LEU A 33 0.15 -6.56 -5.44
CA LEU A 33 0.23 -5.12 -5.65
C LEU A 33 0.90 -4.41 -4.47
N VAL A 34 0.67 -4.87 -3.23
CA VAL A 34 1.37 -4.38 -2.03
C VAL A 34 2.87 -4.66 -2.10
N GLN A 35 3.29 -5.82 -2.59
CA GLN A 35 4.72 -6.11 -2.79
C GLN A 35 5.35 -5.10 -3.77
N THR A 36 4.65 -4.81 -4.87
CA THR A 36 5.09 -3.80 -5.84
C THR A 36 5.18 -2.42 -5.21
N LEU A 37 4.18 -2.02 -4.41
CA LEU A 37 4.19 -0.77 -3.69
C LEU A 37 5.35 -0.68 -2.67
N GLN A 38 5.67 -1.78 -2.00
CA GLN A 38 6.82 -1.84 -1.07
C GLN A 38 8.13 -1.56 -1.81
N ASP A 39 8.32 -2.16 -2.98
CA ASP A 39 9.53 -1.96 -3.80
C ASP A 39 9.65 -0.50 -4.26
N LEU A 40 8.54 0.11 -4.67
CA LEU A 40 8.49 1.54 -5.04
C LEU A 40 8.82 2.46 -3.85
N LEU A 41 8.30 2.17 -2.65
CA LEU A 41 8.61 2.93 -1.44
C LEU A 41 10.10 2.81 -1.06
N LEU A 42 10.69 1.62 -1.21
CA LEU A 42 12.12 1.42 -1.00
C LEU A 42 12.97 2.19 -2.02
N GLN A 43 12.56 2.18 -3.29
CA GLN A 43 13.21 2.96 -4.34
C GLN A 43 13.14 4.46 -4.05
N ARG A 44 11.97 4.96 -3.65
CA ARG A 44 11.78 6.35 -3.21
C ARG A 44 12.73 6.69 -2.06
N GLN A 45 12.80 5.84 -1.05
CA GLN A 45 13.66 6.07 0.11
C GLN A 45 15.14 6.11 -0.29
N LYS A 46 15.58 5.26 -1.21
CA LYS A 46 16.94 5.30 -1.76
C LYS A 46 17.23 6.62 -2.47
N LEU A 47 16.30 7.10 -3.32
CA LEU A 47 16.45 8.37 -4.03
C LEU A 47 16.51 9.56 -3.06
N LEU A 48 15.64 9.59 -2.05
CA LEU A 48 15.67 10.63 -1.02
C LEU A 48 16.98 10.63 -0.24
N ARG A 49 17.51 9.47 0.14
CA ARG A 49 18.82 9.36 0.84
C ARG A 49 19.98 9.88 -0.01
N GLN A 50 19.88 9.78 -1.33
CA GLN A 50 20.89 10.31 -2.25
C GLN A 50 20.73 11.82 -2.46
N TRP A 51 19.50 12.31 -2.46
CA TRP A 51 19.19 13.72 -2.74
C TRP A 51 19.37 14.63 -1.53
N LEU A 52 18.88 14.24 -0.35
CA LEU A 52 18.90 15.05 0.88
C LEU A 52 20.29 15.59 1.28
N PRO A 53 21.41 14.87 1.12
CA PRO A 53 22.73 15.44 1.42
C PRO A 53 23.17 16.55 0.47
N THR A 54 22.54 16.66 -0.70
CA THR A 54 22.88 17.62 -1.76
C THR A 54 21.92 18.80 -1.84
N THR A 55 20.85 18.79 -1.04
CA THR A 55 19.82 19.84 -1.06
C THR A 55 20.31 21.14 -0.45
N VAL A 56 19.89 22.26 -1.06
CA VAL A 56 20.19 23.63 -0.63
C VAL A 56 18.91 24.39 -0.29
N ASP A 57 19.02 25.62 0.21
CA ASP A 57 17.85 26.41 0.63
C ASP A 57 16.86 26.67 -0.51
N GLU A 58 17.34 26.72 -1.76
CA GLU A 58 16.50 26.85 -2.96
C GLU A 58 15.55 25.65 -3.15
N ASP A 59 15.91 24.46 -2.63
CA ASP A 59 15.10 23.23 -2.74
C ASP A 59 13.97 23.15 -1.69
N ARG A 60 13.80 24.17 -0.85
CA ARG A 60 12.85 24.15 0.28
C ARG A 60 11.42 23.76 -0.11
N GLN A 61 10.94 24.26 -1.25
CA GLN A 61 9.58 23.93 -1.72
C GLN A 61 9.45 22.45 -2.06
N GLU A 62 10.45 21.89 -2.73
CA GLU A 62 10.49 20.48 -3.10
C GLU A 62 10.57 19.60 -1.84
N LEU A 63 11.39 19.98 -0.85
CA LEU A 63 11.46 19.29 0.44
C LEU A 63 10.11 19.26 1.17
N LEU A 64 9.38 20.39 1.18
CA LEU A 64 8.03 20.45 1.76
C LEU A 64 7.04 19.58 0.98
N GLN A 65 7.15 19.51 -0.34
CA GLN A 65 6.34 18.62 -1.16
C GLN A 65 6.63 17.15 -0.83
N GLN A 66 7.90 16.75 -0.76
CA GLN A 66 8.29 15.38 -0.40
C GLN A 66 7.85 15.00 1.03
N GLN A 67 7.82 15.96 1.95
CA GLN A 67 7.29 15.76 3.30
C GLN A 67 5.77 15.50 3.26
N ARG A 68 5.01 16.33 2.53
CA ARG A 68 3.55 16.15 2.36
C ARG A 68 3.23 14.80 1.74
N LEU A 69 3.92 14.43 0.66
CA LEU A 69 3.75 13.13 0.01
C LEU A 69 4.00 11.97 0.98
N THR A 70 5.02 12.08 1.84
CA THR A 70 5.30 11.06 2.86
C THR A 70 4.14 10.91 3.84
N GLN A 71 3.60 12.02 4.34
CA GLN A 71 2.43 12.03 5.23
C GLN A 71 1.19 11.44 4.54
N ASP A 72 1.00 11.73 3.25
CA ASP A 72 -0.11 11.19 2.47
C ASP A 72 0.01 9.67 2.33
N TYR A 73 1.18 9.16 1.98
CA TYR A 73 1.43 7.73 1.86
C TYR A 73 1.25 6.99 3.20
N GLU A 74 1.67 7.58 4.32
CA GLU A 74 1.43 7.04 5.66
C GLU A 74 -0.07 6.95 5.97
N ARG A 75 -0.84 7.99 5.63
CA ARG A 75 -2.31 7.98 5.79
C ARG A 75 -2.96 6.88 4.96
N HIS A 76 -2.58 6.75 3.69
CA HIS A 76 -3.09 5.69 2.84
C HIS A 76 -2.72 4.29 3.36
N MET A 77 -1.49 4.10 3.85
CA MET A 77 -1.05 2.85 4.45
C MET A 77 -1.83 2.47 5.72
N MET A 78 -2.19 3.44 6.56
CA MET A 78 -3.03 3.17 7.73
C MET A 78 -4.43 2.69 7.33
N VAL A 79 -5.05 3.36 6.37
CA VAL A 79 -6.37 2.97 5.83
C VAL A 79 -6.30 1.58 5.22
N PHE A 80 -5.26 1.32 4.42
CA PHE A 80 -5.03 0.02 3.81
C PHE A 80 -4.89 -1.10 4.85
N ARG A 81 -4.03 -0.93 5.87
CA ARG A 81 -3.84 -1.91 6.94
C ARG A 81 -5.13 -2.24 7.67
N LYS A 82 -5.96 -1.23 7.92
CA LYS A 82 -7.27 -1.42 8.55
C LYS A 82 -8.17 -2.29 7.68
N HIS A 83 -8.34 -1.92 6.41
CA HIS A 83 -9.18 -2.68 5.49
C HIS A 83 -8.69 -4.11 5.27
N TYR A 84 -7.39 -4.31 5.15
CA TYR A 84 -6.79 -5.63 5.05
C TYR A 84 -7.11 -6.49 6.28
N GLY A 85 -6.99 -5.93 7.49
CA GLY A 85 -7.38 -6.60 8.72
C GLY A 85 -8.86 -6.97 8.76
N ASP A 86 -9.75 -6.05 8.36
CA ASP A 86 -11.19 -6.28 8.30
C ASP A 86 -11.54 -7.42 7.30
N THR A 87 -10.92 -7.41 6.12
CA THR A 87 -11.09 -8.46 5.09
C THR A 87 -10.61 -9.82 5.58
N LEU A 88 -9.46 -9.90 6.25
CA LEU A 88 -8.96 -11.17 6.82
C LEU A 88 -9.91 -11.75 7.88
N VAL A 89 -10.46 -10.90 8.74
CA VAL A 89 -11.45 -11.33 9.76
C VAL A 89 -12.71 -11.85 9.09
N ALA A 90 -13.20 -11.17 8.05
CA ALA A 90 -14.37 -11.60 7.28
C ALA A 90 -14.14 -12.94 6.57
N LYS A 91 -12.98 -13.13 5.93
CA LYS A 91 -12.60 -14.40 5.29
C LYS A 91 -12.59 -15.57 6.28
N LYS A 92 -11.92 -15.42 7.42
CA LYS A 92 -11.89 -16.43 8.50
C LYS A 92 -13.28 -16.77 9.05
N ARG A 93 -14.16 -15.77 9.17
CA ARG A 93 -15.55 -16.00 9.63
C ARG A 93 -16.36 -16.79 8.60
N ASN A 94 -16.17 -16.53 7.31
CA ASN A 94 -16.85 -17.24 6.23
C ASN A 94 -16.34 -18.69 6.07
N GLU A 95 -15.03 -18.93 6.20
CA GLU A 95 -14.44 -20.27 6.21
C GLU A 95 -15.03 -21.13 7.33
N ARG A 96 -15.11 -20.60 8.57
CA ARG A 96 -15.74 -21.30 9.70
C ARG A 96 -17.20 -21.65 9.45
N LYS A 97 -17.97 -20.77 8.80
CA LYS A 97 -19.37 -21.06 8.43
C LYS A 97 -19.45 -22.19 7.40
N LEU A 98 -18.64 -22.14 6.36
CA LEU A 98 -18.59 -23.18 5.32
C LEU A 98 -18.24 -24.54 5.90
N ASP A 99 -17.27 -24.61 6.82
CA ASP A 99 -16.91 -25.86 7.49
C ASP A 99 -18.05 -26.40 8.37
N LEU A 100 -18.76 -25.53 9.11
CA LEU A 100 -19.95 -25.93 9.87
C LEU A 100 -21.06 -26.49 8.96
N TYR A 101 -21.33 -25.87 7.81
CA TYR A 101 -22.31 -26.38 6.85
C TYR A 101 -21.91 -27.73 6.27
N LYS A 102 -20.64 -27.93 5.89
CA LYS A 102 -20.12 -29.24 5.42
C LYS A 102 -20.22 -30.31 6.50
N THR A 103 -19.95 -29.96 7.75
CA THR A 103 -20.01 -30.90 8.87
C THR A 103 -21.46 -31.32 9.16
N LEU A 104 -22.42 -30.39 9.02
CA LEU A 104 -23.85 -30.68 9.17
C LEU A 104 -24.42 -31.52 8.01
N ASP A 105 -23.98 -31.26 6.76
CA ASP A 105 -24.38 -32.08 5.61
C ASP A 105 -23.78 -33.49 5.65
N ALA A 106 -22.57 -33.66 6.19
CA ALA A 106 -21.95 -34.98 6.36
C ALA A 106 -22.60 -35.84 7.46
N GLN A 107 -23.51 -35.28 8.27
CA GLN A 107 -24.24 -35.97 9.34
C GLN A 107 -25.71 -36.30 8.97
N ARG A 108 -26.11 -36.11 7.71
CA ARG A 108 -27.39 -36.56 7.16
C ARG A 108 -27.23 -37.78 6.27
#